data_AF-A0A2V2ZJP9-F1
#
_entry.id   AF-A0A2V2ZJP9-F1
#
_cell.length_a   1.000
_cell.length_b   1.000
_cell.length_c   1.000
_cell.angle_alpha   90.00
_cell.angle_beta   90.00
_cell.angle_gamma   90.00
#
_symmetry.space_group_name_H-M   'P 1'
#
loop_
_entity.id
_entity.type
_entity.pdbx_description
1 polymer ?
#
loop_
_entity_poly.entity_id
_entity_poly.type
_entity_poly.pdbx_seq_one_letter_code
_entity_poly.pdbx_strand_id
1 'polypeptide(L)'
;MRYSNKQKLKPATKITRNSHPEPLNKQQKINQMKNTLKHSLVIAALALSTLNFAQTTTTAPAKTTAIGTSKTWGTVDGISMIGLVQGPSSADAQLQVACVFEYTEGDIFSAQALPAKLNGLVHLDEALKGELTNLRKTGQFQGHSLETILITPPAGSMSAKKLLLIGLGDRNKFTPDLMTSVGEVAAREAMRLDVTNFAFASDLKDAGIDSPTALVAGNVVRGIVHANRSENYLKEHKLSTTKKLEKVYLLAGPAFFETAGGGISDAISEVKKK
;
A
#
# COMPACT_ATOMS: atom_id res chain seq x y z
N MET A 1 -23.10 -39.82 25.90
CA MET A 1 -22.08 -40.83 25.57
C MET A 1 -20.72 -40.30 25.97
N ARG A 2 -20.11 -40.89 27.01
CA ARG A 2 -18.76 -40.57 27.49
C ARG A 2 -17.78 -41.53 26.81
N TYR A 3 -16.69 -41.03 26.24
CA TYR A 3 -15.48 -41.84 26.04
C TYR A 3 -14.27 -41.06 26.55
N SER A 4 -13.78 -41.52 27.69
CA SER A 4 -12.50 -41.17 28.31
C SER A 4 -11.44 -42.12 27.74
N ASN A 5 -10.28 -41.61 27.33
CA ASN A 5 -9.12 -42.44 27.06
C ASN A 5 -7.91 -41.89 27.82
N LYS A 6 -7.55 -42.58 28.91
CA LYS A 6 -6.31 -42.42 29.67
C LYS A 6 -5.42 -43.62 29.37
N GLN A 7 -4.11 -43.39 29.24
CA GLN A 7 -2.93 -44.23 29.56
C GLN A 7 -1.80 -43.90 28.57
N LYS A 8 -0.51 -43.84 28.90
CA LYS A 8 0.30 -44.43 29.98
C LYS A 8 1.63 -43.66 30.08
N LEU A 9 2.04 -43.30 31.31
CA LEU A 9 3.42 -42.88 31.61
C LEU A 9 4.35 -44.10 31.67
N LYS A 10 5.60 -43.96 31.18
CA LYS A 10 6.69 -44.93 31.36
C LYS A 10 7.63 -44.49 32.50
N PRO A 11 8.26 -45.44 33.23
CA PRO A 11 8.93 -45.19 34.49
C PRO A 11 10.40 -44.72 34.33
N ALA A 12 10.86 -44.00 35.36
CA ALA A 12 12.22 -43.52 35.55
C ALA A 12 13.16 -44.63 36.08
N THR A 13 14.38 -44.69 35.55
CA THR A 13 15.42 -45.63 35.99
C THR A 13 16.48 -44.93 36.83
N LYS A 14 16.83 -45.61 37.92
CA LYS A 14 17.70 -45.28 39.05
C LYS A 14 19.08 -44.69 38.71
N ILE A 15 19.49 -43.77 39.58
CA ILE A 15 20.86 -43.31 39.83
C ILE A 15 21.57 -44.31 40.75
N THR A 16 22.80 -44.71 40.42
CA THR A 16 23.77 -45.32 41.36
C THR A 16 25.08 -44.55 41.35
N ARG A 17 25.59 -44.31 42.56
CA ARG A 17 26.75 -43.49 42.93
C ARG A 17 28.07 -44.29 42.93
N ASN A 18 29.14 -43.51 42.78
CA ASN A 18 30.50 -43.66 43.32
C ASN A 18 31.52 -44.59 42.62
N SER A 19 32.57 -43.98 42.09
CA SER A 19 33.96 -44.34 42.41
C SER A 19 34.90 -43.16 42.10
N HIS A 20 35.64 -42.72 43.13
CA HIS A 20 36.72 -41.75 43.08
C HIS A 20 37.94 -42.38 42.37
N PRO A 21 38.72 -41.65 41.53
CA PRO A 21 39.86 -42.23 40.82
C PRO A 21 41.16 -42.20 41.64
N GLU A 22 41.88 -43.32 41.69
CA GLU A 22 43.31 -43.38 42.01
C GLU A 22 44.15 -42.97 40.77
N PRO A 23 45.34 -42.38 40.94
CA PRO A 23 46.08 -41.75 39.85
C PRO A 23 46.91 -42.73 39.00
N LEU A 24 46.86 -42.54 37.69
CA LEU A 24 47.57 -43.38 36.71
C LEU A 24 49.09 -43.08 36.64
N ASN A 25 49.87 -44.17 36.62
CA ASN A 25 51.32 -44.28 36.58
C ASN A 25 51.96 -43.70 35.29
N LYS A 26 53.14 -43.06 35.44
CA LYS A 26 53.96 -42.36 34.42
C LYS A 26 54.28 -43.17 33.15
N GLN A 27 54.16 -44.49 33.17
CA GLN A 27 54.53 -45.34 32.03
C GLN A 27 53.44 -45.52 30.96
N GLN A 28 52.17 -45.21 31.28
CA GLN A 28 51.09 -45.16 30.28
C GLN A 28 51.03 -43.83 29.49
N LYS A 29 51.79 -42.80 29.92
CA LYS A 29 51.86 -41.50 29.21
C LYS A 29 52.75 -41.50 27.97
N ILE A 30 53.66 -42.48 27.81
CA ILE A 30 54.68 -42.41 26.74
C ILE A 30 54.22 -43.11 25.45
N ASN A 31 53.34 -44.11 25.52
CA ASN A 31 52.83 -44.79 24.33
C ASN A 31 51.58 -44.13 23.69
N GLN A 32 50.94 -43.15 24.35
CA GLN A 32 49.96 -42.28 23.69
C GLN A 32 50.61 -41.11 22.92
N MET A 33 51.93 -40.91 23.06
CA MET A 33 52.62 -39.73 22.51
C MET A 33 53.25 -39.95 21.14
N LYS A 34 53.09 -41.14 20.53
CA LYS A 34 53.65 -41.43 19.20
C LYS A 34 52.63 -41.87 18.14
N ASN A 35 51.35 -42.02 18.50
CA ASN A 35 50.29 -42.36 17.53
C ASN A 35 49.22 -41.27 17.35
N THR A 36 49.42 -40.10 17.94
CA THR A 36 48.60 -38.89 17.75
C THR A 36 49.27 -37.83 16.87
N LEU A 37 50.39 -38.19 16.21
CA LEU A 37 51.12 -37.32 15.29
C LEU A 37 50.87 -37.71 13.82
N LYS A 38 49.70 -38.26 13.48
CA LYS A 38 49.27 -38.46 12.07
C LYS A 38 47.76 -38.26 11.84
N HIS A 39 47.02 -37.70 12.80
CA HIS A 39 45.59 -37.39 12.66
C HIS A 39 45.25 -35.93 12.98
N SER A 40 46.22 -35.03 12.81
CA SER A 40 46.02 -33.58 12.99
C SER A 40 46.60 -32.83 11.80
N LEU A 41 45.99 -33.00 10.63
CA LEU A 41 46.24 -32.16 9.46
C LEU A 41 45.03 -32.14 8.50
N VAL A 42 43.80 -32.04 9.04
CA VAL A 42 42.60 -31.66 8.25
C VAL A 42 41.66 -30.71 9.02
N ILE A 43 42.06 -30.13 10.16
CA ILE A 43 41.25 -29.10 10.84
C ILE A 43 42.07 -27.84 11.04
N ALA A 44 42.31 -27.14 9.93
CA ALA A 44 42.76 -25.74 9.91
C ALA A 44 42.16 -25.02 8.69
N ALA A 45 40.90 -25.31 8.40
CA ALA A 45 40.13 -24.63 7.34
C ALA A 45 38.66 -24.47 7.74
N LEU A 46 38.36 -24.14 9.00
CA LEU A 46 37.01 -23.77 9.44
C LEU A 46 37.09 -22.90 10.70
N ALA A 47 37.74 -21.76 10.55
CA ALA A 47 37.57 -20.62 11.44
C ALA A 47 37.79 -19.34 10.63
N LEU A 48 37.12 -19.23 9.46
CA LEU A 48 36.76 -17.91 8.98
C LEU A 48 35.68 -17.42 9.93
N SER A 49 36.08 -16.53 10.84
CA SER A 49 35.18 -15.61 11.51
C SER A 49 34.27 -14.99 10.45
N THR A 50 33.02 -15.45 10.41
CA THR A 50 31.93 -14.73 9.76
C THR A 50 31.71 -13.47 10.60
N LEU A 51 32.53 -12.45 10.36
CA LEU A 51 32.15 -11.08 10.62
C LEU A 51 30.94 -10.84 9.72
N ASN A 52 29.75 -11.04 10.29
CA ASN A 52 28.54 -10.45 9.76
C ASN A 52 28.76 -8.93 9.81
N PHE A 53 29.29 -8.37 8.72
CA PHE A 53 29.03 -6.98 8.43
C PHE A 53 27.52 -6.87 8.32
N ALA A 54 26.88 -6.44 9.42
CA ALA A 54 25.64 -5.72 9.32
C ALA A 54 25.95 -4.50 8.46
N GLN A 55 25.80 -4.64 7.14
CA GLN A 55 25.59 -3.49 6.28
C GLN A 55 24.26 -2.90 6.76
N THR A 56 24.35 -2.02 7.75
CA THR A 56 23.43 -0.90 7.82
C THR A 56 23.58 -0.21 6.48
N THR A 57 22.73 -0.57 5.52
CA THR A 57 22.41 0.32 4.42
C THR A 57 21.83 1.55 5.10
N THR A 58 22.70 2.51 5.43
CA THR A 58 22.31 3.90 5.56
C THR A 58 21.84 4.29 4.17
N THR A 59 20.60 3.94 3.84
CA THR A 59 19.88 4.53 2.74
C THR A 59 20.00 6.02 3.01
N ALA A 60 20.69 6.74 2.13
CA ALA A 60 20.65 8.20 2.17
C ALA A 60 19.18 8.61 2.32
N PRO A 61 18.85 9.61 3.15
CA PRO A 61 17.47 10.02 3.36
C PRO A 61 16.83 10.18 1.99
N ALA A 62 15.78 9.40 1.73
CA ALA A 62 15.11 9.40 0.44
C ALA A 62 14.76 10.85 0.13
N LYS A 63 15.25 11.37 -1.01
CA LYS A 63 14.96 12.73 -1.44
C LYS A 63 13.45 12.84 -1.59
N THR A 64 12.80 13.52 -0.64
CA THR A 64 11.35 13.70 -0.66
C THR A 64 11.02 14.82 -1.63
N THR A 65 10.03 14.59 -2.48
CA THR A 65 9.55 15.60 -3.43
C THR A 65 8.73 16.66 -2.67
N ALA A 66 8.97 17.94 -2.94
CA ALA A 66 8.28 19.02 -2.23
C ALA A 66 6.77 19.03 -2.49
N ILE A 67 5.97 19.39 -1.47
CA ILE A 67 4.52 19.61 -1.61
C ILE A 67 4.27 20.68 -2.70
N GLY A 68 3.24 20.48 -3.51
CA GLY A 68 2.90 21.32 -4.65
C GLY A 68 3.69 20.97 -5.93
N THR A 69 4.69 20.09 -5.86
CA THR A 69 5.37 19.60 -7.08
C THR A 69 4.38 18.86 -7.96
N SER A 70 4.33 19.22 -9.23
CA SER A 70 3.52 18.54 -10.24
C SER A 70 4.33 18.24 -11.49
N LYS A 71 3.95 17.17 -12.19
CA LYS A 71 4.57 16.77 -13.47
C LYS A 71 3.54 16.05 -14.33
N THR A 72 3.44 16.45 -15.60
CA THR A 72 2.72 15.67 -16.61
C THR A 72 3.55 14.47 -16.99
N TRP A 73 3.06 13.27 -16.70
CA TRP A 73 3.71 12.01 -17.02
C TRP A 73 3.37 11.52 -18.43
N GLY A 74 2.26 12.01 -18.97
CA GLY A 74 1.91 11.83 -20.37
C GLY A 74 0.48 12.27 -20.67
N THR A 75 0.11 12.11 -21.93
CA THR A 75 -1.25 12.38 -22.44
C THR A 75 -1.74 11.18 -23.24
N VAL A 76 -3.00 10.81 -23.06
CA VAL A 76 -3.69 9.74 -23.79
C VAL A 76 -5.13 10.16 -24.05
N ASP A 77 -5.62 9.96 -25.28
CA ASP A 77 -6.99 10.31 -25.71
C ASP A 77 -7.41 11.76 -25.39
N GLY A 78 -6.42 12.66 -25.36
CA GLY A 78 -6.59 14.08 -25.02
C GLY A 78 -6.68 14.38 -23.52
N ILE A 79 -6.47 13.40 -22.63
CA ILE A 79 -6.38 13.58 -21.18
C ILE A 79 -4.91 13.68 -20.77
N SER A 80 -4.55 14.73 -20.06
CA SER A 80 -3.24 14.86 -19.40
C SER A 80 -3.25 14.17 -18.05
N MET A 81 -2.36 13.19 -17.87
CA MET A 81 -2.17 12.49 -16.60
C MET A 81 -1.02 13.15 -15.84
N ILE A 82 -1.36 13.79 -14.72
CA ILE A 82 -0.46 14.67 -13.98
C ILE A 82 -0.24 14.05 -12.60
N GLY A 83 1.01 13.78 -12.23
CA GLY A 83 1.32 13.48 -10.83
C GLY A 83 1.36 14.77 -10.03
N LEU A 84 0.82 14.77 -8.82
CA LEU A 84 0.83 15.95 -7.93
C LEU A 84 1.14 15.52 -6.48
N VAL A 85 2.11 16.20 -5.85
CA VAL A 85 2.41 16.03 -4.42
C VAL A 85 1.49 16.93 -3.60
N GLN A 86 0.29 16.46 -3.30
CA GLN A 86 -0.72 17.20 -2.53
C GLN A 86 -1.66 16.23 -1.81
N GLY A 87 -2.16 16.63 -0.63
CA GLY A 87 -3.23 15.92 0.06
C GLY A 87 -4.61 16.19 -0.55
N PRO A 88 -5.59 15.28 -0.38
CA PRO A 88 -6.89 15.35 -1.04
C PRO A 88 -7.73 16.57 -0.65
N SER A 89 -7.57 17.11 0.57
CA SER A 89 -8.31 18.32 0.99
C SER A 89 -7.83 19.61 0.30
N SER A 90 -6.61 19.62 -0.23
CA SER A 90 -5.96 20.84 -0.74
C SER A 90 -5.77 20.86 -2.26
N ALA A 91 -6.02 19.75 -2.98
CA ALA A 91 -5.85 19.70 -4.42
C ALA A 91 -6.89 20.58 -5.13
N ASP A 92 -6.41 21.54 -5.92
CA ASP A 92 -7.27 22.43 -6.71
C ASP A 92 -7.74 21.69 -7.98
N ALA A 93 -8.96 21.16 -7.91
CA ALA A 93 -9.61 20.46 -9.00
C ALA A 93 -11.13 20.68 -8.93
N GLN A 94 -11.84 20.46 -10.04
CA GLN A 94 -13.30 20.58 -10.04
C GLN A 94 -13.99 19.46 -9.23
N LEU A 95 -13.34 18.30 -9.14
CA LEU A 95 -13.73 17.15 -8.33
C LEU A 95 -12.49 16.57 -7.63
N GLN A 96 -12.58 16.34 -6.32
CA GLN A 96 -11.65 15.48 -5.60
C GLN A 96 -12.26 14.08 -5.50
N VAL A 97 -11.46 13.05 -5.76
CA VAL A 97 -11.81 11.64 -5.50
C VAL A 97 -10.94 11.14 -4.35
N ALA A 98 -11.55 10.59 -3.31
CA ALA A 98 -10.87 9.93 -2.22
C ALA A 98 -11.42 8.50 -2.08
N CYS A 99 -10.57 7.55 -1.71
CA CYS A 99 -10.97 6.15 -1.59
C CYS A 99 -10.95 5.73 -0.12
N VAL A 100 -11.90 4.89 0.28
CA VAL A 100 -11.94 4.37 1.66
C VAL A 100 -12.31 2.90 1.67
N PHE A 101 -11.75 2.15 2.61
CA PHE A 101 -12.19 0.77 2.87
C PHE A 101 -13.49 0.75 3.68
N GLU A 102 -14.04 -0.45 3.85
CA GLU A 102 -15.15 -0.68 4.76
C GLU A 102 -14.83 -0.15 6.17
N TYR A 103 -15.81 0.53 6.76
CA TYR A 103 -15.64 1.15 8.07
C TYR A 103 -15.44 0.11 9.18
N THR A 104 -14.44 0.35 10.02
CA THR A 104 -14.27 -0.31 11.32
C THR A 104 -14.19 0.76 12.40
N GLU A 105 -14.58 0.47 13.65
CA GLU A 105 -14.49 1.46 14.72
C GLU A 105 -13.06 2.04 14.81
N GLY A 106 -12.97 3.37 14.83
CA GLY A 106 -11.70 4.09 14.84
C GLY A 106 -11.01 4.24 13.47
N ASP A 107 -11.50 3.64 12.38
CA ASP A 107 -10.96 3.61 11.01
C ASP A 107 -9.75 4.53 10.68
N ILE A 108 -9.98 5.78 10.28
CA ILE A 108 -8.92 6.73 9.86
C ILE A 108 -7.99 7.16 11.00
N PHE A 109 -8.36 6.84 12.24
CA PHE A 109 -7.60 7.06 13.48
C PHE A 109 -7.10 5.74 14.10
N SER A 110 -7.25 4.61 13.39
CA SER A 110 -6.85 3.30 13.88
C SER A 110 -5.33 3.17 13.96
N ALA A 111 -4.85 2.18 14.71
CA ALA A 111 -3.42 1.91 14.82
C ALA A 111 -2.76 1.53 13.49
N GLN A 112 -3.55 1.04 12.51
CA GLN A 112 -3.07 0.69 11.18
C GLN A 112 -2.97 1.92 10.27
N ALA A 113 -3.77 2.96 10.52
CA ALA A 113 -3.78 4.18 9.71
C ALA A 113 -2.47 4.97 9.87
N LEU A 114 -2.16 5.82 8.88
CA LEU A 114 -1.04 6.75 9.04
C LEU A 114 -1.29 7.73 10.20
N PRO A 115 -0.23 8.21 10.88
CA PRO A 115 -0.35 9.27 11.87
C PRO A 115 -1.09 10.48 11.30
N ALA A 116 -1.97 11.09 12.09
CA ALA A 116 -2.87 12.18 11.67
C ALA A 116 -2.19 13.25 10.80
N LYS A 117 -1.01 13.73 11.21
CA LYS A 117 -0.23 14.76 10.49
C LYS A 117 0.14 14.39 9.04
N LEU A 118 0.19 13.11 8.72
CA LEU A 118 0.56 12.57 7.41
C LEU A 118 -0.63 11.91 6.70
N ASN A 119 -1.82 11.93 7.29
CA ASN A 119 -2.96 11.16 6.83
C ASN A 119 -3.94 12.07 6.07
N GLY A 120 -4.02 11.87 4.75
CA GLY A 120 -4.90 12.62 3.87
C GLY A 120 -6.38 12.49 4.22
N LEU A 121 -6.82 11.33 4.72
CA LEU A 121 -8.21 11.09 5.12
C LEU A 121 -8.55 11.83 6.42
N VAL A 122 -7.60 11.96 7.35
CA VAL A 122 -7.80 12.79 8.55
C VAL A 122 -7.95 14.25 8.17
N HIS A 123 -7.07 14.78 7.32
CA HIS A 123 -7.20 16.16 6.83
C HIS A 123 -8.48 16.40 6.03
N LEU A 124 -8.99 15.37 5.33
CA LEU A 124 -10.27 15.41 4.63
C LEU A 124 -11.43 15.47 5.62
N ASP A 125 -11.42 14.66 6.68
CA ASP A 125 -12.43 14.69 7.73
C ASP A 125 -12.43 16.03 8.49
N GLU A 126 -11.25 16.59 8.78
CA GLU A 126 -11.11 17.93 9.38
C GLU A 126 -11.73 19.01 8.48
N ALA A 127 -11.47 18.97 7.17
CA ALA A 127 -12.10 19.90 6.21
C ALA A 127 -13.63 19.74 6.21
N LEU A 128 -14.12 18.52 6.36
CA LEU A 128 -15.54 18.21 6.46
C LEU A 128 -16.11 18.36 7.88
N LYS A 129 -15.33 18.88 8.85
CA LYS A 129 -15.72 19.07 10.25
C LYS A 129 -16.20 17.79 10.94
N GLY A 130 -15.60 16.65 10.62
CA GLY A 130 -15.93 15.34 11.18
C GLY A 130 -17.02 14.57 10.43
N GLU A 131 -17.58 15.13 9.35
CA GLU A 131 -18.70 14.50 8.65
C GLU A 131 -18.30 13.27 7.84
N LEU A 132 -17.04 13.11 7.43
CA LEU A 132 -16.59 11.86 6.79
C LEU A 132 -16.66 10.70 7.80
N THR A 133 -16.21 10.94 9.03
CA THR A 133 -16.32 9.96 10.11
C THR A 133 -17.78 9.70 10.47
N ASN A 134 -18.61 10.74 10.63
CA ASN A 134 -20.02 10.58 11.00
C ASN A 134 -20.81 9.80 9.94
N LEU A 135 -20.64 10.14 8.66
CA LEU A 135 -21.28 9.47 7.53
C LEU A 135 -21.01 7.95 7.56
N ARG A 136 -19.76 7.57 7.82
CA ARG A 136 -19.34 6.16 7.82
C ARG A 136 -19.75 5.43 9.08
N LYS A 137 -19.61 6.07 10.25
CA LYS A 137 -20.02 5.50 11.55
C LYS A 137 -21.53 5.27 11.62
N THR A 138 -22.32 6.11 10.95
CA THR A 138 -23.79 5.96 10.88
C THR A 138 -24.27 5.04 9.76
N GLY A 139 -23.36 4.43 9.00
CA GLY A 139 -23.68 3.47 7.94
C GLY A 139 -24.27 4.06 6.66
N GLN A 140 -24.26 5.40 6.51
CA GLN A 140 -24.75 6.07 5.29
C GLN A 140 -23.82 5.88 4.10
N PHE A 141 -22.55 5.57 4.38
CA PHE A 141 -21.59 5.11 3.38
C PHE A 141 -20.74 4.02 4.02
N GLN A 142 -20.88 2.79 3.53
CA GLN A 142 -20.25 1.63 4.19
C GLN A 142 -18.81 1.42 3.73
N GLY A 143 -18.48 1.87 2.52
CA GLY A 143 -17.18 1.66 1.89
C GLY A 143 -17.09 0.35 1.13
N HIS A 144 -18.23 -0.24 0.74
CA HIS A 144 -18.26 -1.44 -0.09
C HIS A 144 -17.55 -1.21 -1.42
N SER A 145 -17.03 -2.28 -2.02
CA SER A 145 -16.27 -2.18 -3.26
C SER A 145 -17.09 -1.48 -4.36
N LEU A 146 -16.53 -0.39 -4.88
CA LEU A 146 -17.12 0.48 -5.92
C LEU A 146 -18.39 1.24 -5.50
N GLU A 147 -18.76 1.24 -4.21
CA GLU A 147 -19.78 2.13 -3.66
C GLU A 147 -19.35 3.58 -3.84
N THR A 148 -20.28 4.47 -4.23
CA THR A 148 -19.97 5.89 -4.42
C THR A 148 -20.91 6.79 -3.63
N ILE A 149 -20.39 7.90 -3.13
CA ILE A 149 -21.20 9.01 -2.63
C ILE A 149 -20.55 10.35 -2.97
N LEU A 150 -21.36 11.28 -3.46
CA LEU A 150 -20.95 12.62 -3.81
C LEU A 150 -21.28 13.58 -2.66
N ILE A 151 -20.28 14.31 -2.21
CA ILE A 151 -20.36 15.30 -1.14
C ILE A 151 -20.05 16.67 -1.72
N THR A 152 -20.85 17.67 -1.33
CA THR A 152 -20.51 19.08 -1.54
C THR A 152 -19.86 19.59 -0.26
N PRO A 153 -18.55 19.86 -0.24
CA PRO A 153 -17.88 20.34 0.96
C PRO A 153 -18.41 21.72 1.38
N PRO A 154 -18.36 22.08 2.67
CA PRO A 154 -18.62 23.44 3.12
C PRO A 154 -17.77 24.45 2.34
N ALA A 155 -18.34 25.60 1.98
CA ALA A 155 -17.63 26.60 1.20
C ALA A 155 -16.30 27.01 1.87
N GLY A 156 -15.20 26.98 1.11
CA GLY A 156 -13.86 27.33 1.59
C GLY A 156 -13.17 26.27 2.45
N SER A 157 -13.80 25.12 2.72
CA SER A 157 -13.18 24.04 3.50
C SER A 157 -12.21 23.16 2.71
N MET A 158 -12.41 23.05 1.40
CA MET A 158 -11.56 22.32 0.47
C MET A 158 -11.30 23.17 -0.77
N SER A 159 -10.16 22.95 -1.43
CA SER A 159 -9.88 23.56 -2.73
C SER A 159 -10.84 23.03 -3.81
N ALA A 160 -11.16 21.74 -3.75
CA ALA A 160 -12.10 21.13 -4.69
C ALA A 160 -13.56 21.46 -4.37
N LYS A 161 -14.37 21.65 -5.42
CA LYS A 161 -15.79 22.05 -5.30
C LYS A 161 -16.73 20.89 -4.94
N LYS A 162 -16.30 19.67 -5.25
CA LYS A 162 -17.03 18.42 -5.00
C LYS A 162 -16.04 17.38 -4.51
N LEU A 163 -16.50 16.48 -3.66
CA LEU A 163 -15.76 15.31 -3.21
C LEU A 163 -16.56 14.07 -3.57
N LEU A 164 -15.95 13.14 -4.29
CA LEU A 164 -16.47 11.80 -4.51
C LEU A 164 -15.70 10.83 -3.61
N LEU A 165 -16.42 10.10 -2.78
CA LEU A 165 -15.85 8.93 -2.10
C LEU A 165 -16.12 7.70 -2.97
N ILE A 166 -15.11 6.81 -3.05
CA ILE A 166 -15.25 5.49 -3.66
C ILE A 166 -14.83 4.43 -2.65
N GLY A 167 -15.70 3.45 -2.43
CA GLY A 167 -15.44 2.33 -1.53
C GLY A 167 -14.49 1.31 -2.15
N LEU A 168 -13.57 0.79 -1.34
CA LEU A 168 -12.57 -0.22 -1.72
C LEU A 168 -12.95 -1.62 -1.22
N GLY A 169 -14.00 -1.75 -0.40
CA GLY A 169 -14.45 -3.01 0.19
C GLY A 169 -13.62 -3.42 1.41
N ASP A 170 -13.57 -4.72 1.67
CA ASP A 170 -12.81 -5.33 2.76
C ASP A 170 -11.30 -5.14 2.54
N ARG A 171 -10.66 -4.40 3.45
CA ARG A 171 -9.22 -4.10 3.42
C ARG A 171 -8.33 -5.34 3.35
N ASN A 172 -8.76 -6.47 3.94
CA ASN A 172 -7.98 -7.71 3.97
C ASN A 172 -8.06 -8.48 2.65
N LYS A 173 -8.94 -8.07 1.73
CA LYS A 173 -9.13 -8.67 0.40
C LYS A 173 -8.68 -7.75 -0.72
N PHE A 174 -8.07 -6.61 -0.39
CA PHE A 174 -7.60 -5.66 -1.37
C PHE A 174 -6.59 -6.30 -2.32
N THR A 175 -6.78 -6.05 -3.63
CA THR A 175 -5.80 -6.34 -4.66
C THR A 175 -5.59 -5.10 -5.52
N PRO A 176 -4.37 -4.87 -6.06
CA PRO A 176 -4.12 -3.73 -6.95
C PRO A 176 -5.01 -3.69 -8.19
N ASP A 177 -5.52 -4.82 -8.66
CA ASP A 177 -6.37 -4.93 -9.86
C ASP A 177 -7.71 -4.18 -9.69
N LEU A 178 -8.24 -4.12 -8.46
CA LEU A 178 -9.43 -3.34 -8.14
C LEU A 178 -9.29 -1.87 -8.57
N MET A 179 -8.07 -1.34 -8.55
CA MET A 179 -7.82 0.07 -8.84
C MET A 179 -8.10 0.43 -10.31
N THR A 180 -8.16 -0.55 -11.22
CA THR A 180 -8.66 -0.33 -12.58
C THR A 180 -10.16 -0.02 -12.57
N SER A 181 -10.96 -0.80 -11.87
CA SER A 181 -12.39 -0.52 -11.73
C SER A 181 -12.65 0.78 -10.97
N VAL A 182 -11.86 1.08 -9.94
CA VAL A 182 -11.95 2.36 -9.20
C VAL A 182 -11.63 3.55 -10.11
N GLY A 183 -10.57 3.47 -10.92
CA GLY A 183 -10.23 4.51 -11.90
C GLY A 183 -11.32 4.71 -12.95
N GLU A 184 -11.97 3.62 -13.38
CA GLU A 184 -13.10 3.67 -14.30
C GLU A 184 -14.31 4.38 -13.69
N VAL A 185 -14.69 4.01 -12.46
CA VAL A 185 -15.78 4.66 -11.70
C VAL A 185 -15.50 6.15 -11.52
N ALA A 186 -14.30 6.51 -11.06
CA ALA A 186 -13.91 7.89 -10.87
C ALA A 186 -14.08 8.74 -12.15
N ALA A 187 -13.60 8.22 -13.30
CA ALA A 187 -13.71 8.92 -14.56
C ALA A 187 -15.16 9.01 -15.07
N ARG A 188 -15.97 7.95 -14.93
CA ARG A 188 -17.40 7.97 -15.29
C ARG A 188 -18.16 9.01 -14.48
N GLU A 189 -17.95 9.04 -13.16
CA GLU A 189 -18.59 10.02 -12.29
C GLU A 189 -18.11 11.46 -12.59
N ALA A 190 -16.82 11.65 -12.86
CA ALA A 190 -16.30 12.95 -13.29
C ALA A 190 -16.99 13.47 -14.57
N MET A 191 -17.12 12.63 -15.59
CA MET A 191 -17.78 13.01 -16.84
C MET A 191 -19.28 13.24 -16.66
N ARG A 192 -19.98 12.43 -15.84
CA ARG A 192 -21.39 12.65 -15.47
C ARG A 192 -21.63 13.97 -14.75
N LEU A 193 -20.63 14.45 -14.01
CA LEU A 193 -20.67 15.73 -13.30
C LEU A 193 -20.27 16.93 -14.17
N ASP A 194 -20.01 16.70 -15.46
CA ASP A 194 -19.55 17.70 -16.43
C ASP A 194 -18.31 18.48 -15.96
N VAL A 195 -17.41 17.78 -15.26
CA VAL A 195 -16.09 18.32 -14.91
C VAL A 195 -15.07 17.98 -16.01
N THR A 196 -14.17 18.91 -16.29
CA THR A 196 -13.07 18.73 -17.25
C THR A 196 -11.79 18.27 -16.54
N ASN A 197 -11.75 18.29 -15.21
CA ASN A 197 -10.64 17.77 -14.44
C ASN A 197 -11.06 17.23 -13.08
N PHE A 198 -10.29 16.28 -12.57
CA PHE A 198 -10.41 15.82 -11.19
C PHE A 198 -9.05 15.45 -10.60
N ALA A 199 -8.96 15.47 -9.27
CA ALA A 199 -7.84 14.94 -8.50
C ALA A 199 -8.23 13.59 -7.89
N PHE A 200 -7.28 12.67 -7.81
CA PHE A 200 -7.50 11.29 -7.36
C PHE A 200 -6.49 10.91 -6.28
N ALA A 201 -7.00 10.62 -5.08
CA ALA A 201 -6.26 9.98 -4.02
C ALA A 201 -6.75 8.53 -3.87
N SER A 202 -5.82 7.57 -3.90
CA SER A 202 -6.15 6.17 -3.63
C SER A 202 -6.29 5.89 -2.13
N ASP A 203 -5.70 6.73 -1.29
CA ASP A 203 -5.69 6.67 0.18
C ASP A 203 -5.35 5.31 0.82
N LEU A 204 -4.73 4.40 0.04
CA LEU A 204 -4.37 3.05 0.49
C LEU A 204 -3.41 3.12 1.68
N LYS A 205 -2.38 3.95 1.56
CA LYS A 205 -1.38 4.10 2.62
C LYS A 205 -1.98 4.79 3.84
N ASP A 206 -2.83 5.78 3.66
CA ASP A 206 -3.56 6.47 4.73
C ASP A 206 -4.40 5.49 5.57
N ALA A 207 -4.96 4.46 4.93
CA ALA A 207 -5.66 3.36 5.59
C ALA A 207 -4.75 2.24 6.14
N GLY A 208 -3.43 2.34 5.97
CA GLY A 208 -2.46 1.34 6.45
C GLY A 208 -2.15 0.21 5.48
N ILE A 209 -2.59 0.30 4.22
CA ILE A 209 -2.31 -0.71 3.20
C ILE A 209 -1.00 -0.39 2.49
N ASP A 210 0.00 -1.24 2.72
CA ASP A 210 1.18 -1.27 1.86
C ASP A 210 0.79 -1.85 0.50
N SER A 211 1.19 -1.16 -0.57
CA SER A 211 0.74 -1.47 -1.92
C SER A 211 1.80 -1.13 -2.97
N PRO A 212 1.87 -1.88 -4.07
CA PRO A 212 2.81 -1.63 -5.16
C PRO A 212 2.43 -0.32 -5.88
N THR A 213 3.08 0.77 -5.47
CA THR A 213 2.70 2.15 -5.83
C THR A 213 2.60 2.38 -7.35
N ALA A 214 3.60 1.89 -8.11
CA ALA A 214 3.59 2.04 -9.56
C ALA A 214 2.43 1.27 -10.22
N LEU A 215 2.17 0.03 -9.76
CA LEU A 215 1.08 -0.80 -10.29
C LEU A 215 -0.29 -0.18 -9.99
N VAL A 216 -0.51 0.28 -8.76
CA VAL A 216 -1.74 0.97 -8.37
C VAL A 216 -1.98 2.20 -9.25
N ALA A 217 -0.98 3.08 -9.37
CA ALA A 217 -1.11 4.29 -10.19
C ALA A 217 -1.39 3.96 -11.66
N GLY A 218 -0.69 2.95 -12.21
CA GLY A 218 -0.94 2.48 -13.58
C GLY A 218 -2.34 1.89 -13.77
N ASN A 219 -2.84 1.11 -12.80
CA ASN A 219 -4.18 0.51 -12.87
C ASN A 219 -5.27 1.58 -12.87
N VAL A 220 -5.15 2.63 -12.05
CA VAL A 220 -6.06 3.78 -12.07
C VAL A 220 -6.07 4.43 -13.47
N VAL A 221 -4.90 4.66 -14.06
CA VAL A 221 -4.80 5.23 -15.43
C VAL A 221 -5.50 4.35 -16.47
N ARG A 222 -5.30 3.02 -16.42
CA ARG A 222 -5.99 2.08 -17.32
C ARG A 222 -7.51 2.22 -17.21
N GLY A 223 -8.03 2.27 -15.98
CA GLY A 223 -9.45 2.46 -15.71
C GLY A 223 -10.01 3.76 -16.27
N ILE A 224 -9.32 4.87 -16.04
CA ILE A 224 -9.72 6.19 -16.55
C ILE A 224 -9.79 6.18 -18.08
N VAL A 225 -8.79 5.60 -18.74
CA VAL A 225 -8.75 5.51 -20.21
C VAL A 225 -9.89 4.65 -20.74
N HIS A 226 -10.19 3.52 -20.10
CA HIS A 226 -11.32 2.66 -20.48
C HIS A 226 -12.67 3.41 -20.38
N ALA A 227 -12.90 4.15 -19.28
CA ALA A 227 -14.08 4.97 -19.12
C ALA A 227 -14.17 6.06 -20.20
N ASN A 228 -13.07 6.77 -20.46
CA ASN A 228 -13.04 7.84 -21.46
C ASN A 228 -13.31 7.33 -22.88
N ARG A 229 -12.74 6.17 -23.26
CA ARG A 229 -13.01 5.55 -24.56
C ARG A 229 -14.48 5.13 -24.70
N SER A 230 -15.08 4.58 -23.64
CA SER A 230 -16.51 4.28 -23.60
C SER A 230 -17.35 5.54 -23.80
N GLU A 231 -16.98 6.63 -23.14
CA GLU A 231 -17.68 7.91 -23.25
C GLU A 231 -17.54 8.54 -24.65
N ASN A 232 -16.35 8.46 -25.26
CA ASN A 232 -16.13 8.90 -26.63
C ASN A 232 -16.99 8.12 -27.61
N TYR A 233 -17.09 6.80 -27.46
CA TYR A 233 -18.00 5.97 -28.25
C TYR A 233 -19.45 6.46 -28.12
N LEU A 234 -19.92 6.73 -26.89
CA LEU A 234 -21.28 7.26 -26.68
C LEU A 234 -21.47 8.62 -27.38
N LYS A 235 -20.48 9.52 -27.33
CA LYS A 235 -20.52 10.83 -28.00
C LYS A 235 -20.56 10.70 -29.52
N GLU A 236 -19.73 9.84 -30.09
CA GLU A 236 -19.71 9.55 -31.53
C GLU A 236 -21.07 9.03 -32.04
N HIS A 237 -21.78 8.29 -31.20
CA HIS A 237 -23.11 7.76 -31.49
C HIS A 237 -24.25 8.68 -31.04
N LYS A 238 -23.95 9.91 -30.60
CA LYS A 238 -24.93 10.91 -30.11
C LYS A 238 -25.77 10.42 -28.91
N LEU A 239 -25.20 9.52 -28.11
CA LEU A 239 -25.79 8.94 -26.89
C LEU A 239 -25.29 9.63 -25.61
N SER A 240 -24.39 10.61 -25.73
CA SER A 240 -23.94 11.42 -24.61
C SER A 240 -23.57 12.84 -25.06
N THR A 241 -23.74 13.80 -24.15
CA THR A 241 -23.37 15.21 -24.31
C THR A 241 -22.41 15.69 -23.22
N THR A 242 -21.82 14.79 -22.43
CA THR A 242 -20.94 15.19 -21.33
C THR A 242 -19.74 15.99 -21.83
N LYS A 243 -19.16 16.81 -20.96
CA LYS A 243 -17.88 17.47 -21.28
C LYS A 243 -16.75 16.47 -21.46
N LYS A 244 -15.74 16.86 -22.23
CA LYS A 244 -14.51 16.09 -22.36
C LYS A 244 -13.69 16.21 -21.07
N LEU A 245 -13.20 15.08 -20.57
CA LEU A 245 -12.18 15.07 -19.52
C LEU A 245 -10.83 15.48 -20.12
N GLU A 246 -10.17 16.47 -19.53
CA GLU A 246 -8.93 17.06 -20.05
C GLU A 246 -7.71 16.79 -19.18
N LYS A 247 -7.90 16.75 -17.85
CA LYS A 247 -6.80 16.59 -16.89
C LYS A 247 -7.21 15.67 -15.74
N VAL A 248 -6.29 14.81 -15.34
CA VAL A 248 -6.39 14.05 -14.08
C VAL A 248 -5.14 14.27 -13.26
N TYR A 249 -5.33 14.69 -12.02
CA TYR A 249 -4.25 14.83 -11.03
C TYR A 249 -4.20 13.57 -10.16
N LEU A 250 -3.19 12.75 -10.33
CA LEU A 250 -2.94 11.55 -9.53
C LEU A 250 -2.08 11.96 -8.33
N LEU A 251 -2.70 11.97 -7.15
CA LEU A 251 -2.06 12.45 -5.93
C LEU A 251 -1.10 11.39 -5.39
N ALA A 252 0.09 11.83 -4.99
CA ALA A 252 1.09 10.95 -4.39
C ALA A 252 1.81 11.65 -3.24
N GLY A 253 2.10 10.90 -2.17
CA GLY A 253 2.95 11.40 -1.09
C GLY A 253 4.37 11.73 -1.57
N PRO A 254 5.09 12.66 -0.90
CA PRO A 254 6.44 13.10 -1.27
C PRO A 254 7.44 12.00 -1.61
N ALA A 255 7.40 10.87 -0.89
CA ALA A 255 8.33 9.76 -1.08
C ALA A 255 7.97 8.84 -2.27
N PHE A 256 6.75 8.95 -2.79
CA PHE A 256 6.17 8.02 -3.78
C PHE A 256 5.98 8.66 -5.15
N PHE A 257 6.24 9.95 -5.29
CA PHE A 257 5.94 10.74 -6.48
C PHE A 257 6.56 10.17 -7.76
N GLU A 258 7.87 9.91 -7.76
CA GLU A 258 8.57 9.38 -8.94
C GLU A 258 8.14 7.94 -9.25
N THR A 259 7.95 7.09 -8.23
CA THR A 259 7.50 5.71 -8.40
C THR A 259 6.08 5.63 -8.99
N ALA A 260 5.15 6.44 -8.48
CA ALA A 260 3.81 6.55 -9.04
C ALA A 260 3.88 7.05 -10.49
N GLY A 261 4.71 8.07 -10.74
CA GLY A 261 4.95 8.63 -12.05
C GLY A 261 5.44 7.65 -13.11
N GLY A 262 6.37 6.76 -12.74
CA GLY A 262 6.80 5.65 -13.59
C GLY A 262 5.64 4.77 -14.00
N GLY A 263 4.84 4.32 -13.02
CA GLY A 263 3.64 3.50 -13.27
C GLY A 263 2.58 4.17 -14.16
N ILE A 264 2.41 5.49 -14.01
CA ILE A 264 1.53 6.30 -14.87
C ILE A 264 2.06 6.28 -16.32
N SER A 265 3.36 6.54 -16.51
CA SER A 265 4.01 6.61 -17.82
C SER A 265 3.95 5.26 -18.55
N ASP A 266 4.17 4.16 -17.81
CA ASP A 266 4.10 2.80 -18.32
C ASP A 266 2.69 2.44 -18.77
N ALA A 267 1.67 2.74 -17.94
CA ALA A 267 0.28 2.49 -18.28
C ALA A 267 -0.15 3.27 -19.53
N ILE A 268 0.23 4.55 -19.65
CA ILE A 268 -0.03 5.36 -20.86
C ILE A 268 0.59 4.71 -22.10
N SER A 269 1.83 4.25 -21.98
CA SER A 269 2.55 3.61 -23.09
C SER A 269 1.91 2.28 -23.49
N GLU A 270 1.33 1.54 -22.55
CA GLU A 270 0.60 0.30 -22.80
C GLU A 270 -0.73 0.57 -23.53
N VAL A 271 -1.57 1.46 -23.00
CA VAL A 271 -2.92 1.70 -23.55
C VAL A 271 -2.89 2.38 -24.92
N LYS A 272 -1.82 3.11 -25.26
CA LYS A 272 -1.63 3.69 -26.61
C LYS A 272 -1.40 2.66 -27.71
N LYS A 273 -0.99 1.44 -27.35
CA LYS A 273 -0.77 0.34 -28.31
C LYS A 273 -2.07 -0.39 -28.65
N LYS A 274 -3.16 -0.11 -27.94
CA LYS A 274 -4.49 -0.71 -28.08
C LYS A 274 -5.46 0.31 -28.66
#